data_AF-A0A2R6F0W4-F1
#
_entry.id   AF-A0A2R6F0W4-F1
#
_cell.length_a   1.000
_cell.length_b   1.000
_cell.length_c   1.000
_cell.angle_alpha   90.00
_cell.angle_beta   90.00
_cell.angle_gamma   90.00
#
_symmetry.space_group_name_H-M   'P 1'
#
loop_
_entity.id
_entity.type
_entity.pdbx_description
1 polymer ?
#
loop_
_entity_poly.entity_id
_entity_poly.type
_entity_poly.pdbx_seq_one_letter_code
_entity_poly.pdbx_strand_id
1 'polypeptide(L)'
;MERAQEPVPLGDRGVLPTRQYAWVDYVPEDEYGNFQLPRHHVFLYLNYGGDGTPSADEAERLETALRSLERAYQWSNQGLLFSLGYSPSYFERFDQSLPSSVDLPAPRRLSDFEEPDLDEQDVLLQLASDSAEVVLAAEEAVLGARDEANTVEMEADAGDFLTVDERRTGFISGGMPAEKAT
;
A
#
# COMPACT_ATOMS: atom_id res chain seq x y z
N MET A 1 31.09 -13.40 -5.79
CA MET A 1 30.85 -12.25 -6.67
C MET A 1 29.48 -11.72 -6.32
N GLU A 2 29.44 -10.64 -5.55
CA GLU A 2 28.21 -9.91 -5.26
C GLU A 2 27.72 -9.36 -6.61
N ARG A 3 26.55 -9.80 -7.09
CA ARG A 3 25.94 -9.16 -8.24
C ARG A 3 25.67 -7.72 -7.81
N ALA A 4 26.21 -6.74 -8.54
CA ALA A 4 25.75 -5.38 -8.38
C ALA A 4 24.22 -5.40 -8.55
N GLN A 5 23.50 -4.95 -7.53
CA GLN A 5 22.05 -4.80 -7.62
C GLN A 5 21.77 -3.84 -8.78
N GLU A 6 20.91 -4.26 -9.70
CA GLU A 6 20.42 -3.37 -10.73
C GLU A 6 19.66 -2.22 -10.04
N PRO A 7 19.85 -0.96 -10.46
CA PRO A 7 19.18 0.16 -9.80
C PRO A 7 17.66 -0.01 -9.89
N VAL A 8 16.96 0.33 -8.80
CA VAL A 8 15.50 0.29 -8.76
C VAL A 8 14.97 1.31 -9.78
N PRO A 9 14.07 0.91 -10.71
CA PRO A 9 13.63 1.79 -11.78
C PRO A 9 12.82 2.97 -11.23
N LEU A 10 13.10 4.17 -11.75
CA LEU A 10 12.40 5.41 -11.39
C LEU A 10 10.99 5.47 -12.00
N GLY A 11 10.13 6.26 -11.37
CA GLY A 11 8.75 6.48 -11.79
C GLY A 11 8.60 7.39 -13.00
N ASP A 12 7.54 7.14 -13.79
CA ASP A 12 7.04 8.06 -14.80
C ASP A 12 5.52 8.23 -14.60
N ARG A 13 5.10 9.45 -14.27
CA ARG A 13 3.69 9.76 -14.01
C ARG A 13 2.83 9.71 -15.28
N GLY A 14 3.44 9.82 -16.46
CA GLY A 14 2.75 9.72 -17.75
C GLY A 14 2.22 8.31 -18.05
N VAL A 15 2.70 7.29 -17.34
CA VAL A 15 2.31 5.88 -17.56
C VAL A 15 1.42 5.31 -16.45
N LEU A 16 1.02 6.13 -15.46
CA LEU A 16 0.16 5.67 -14.36
C LEU A 16 -1.23 5.26 -14.86
N PRO A 17 -1.81 4.20 -14.28
CA PRO A 17 -3.14 3.77 -14.66
C PRO A 17 -4.19 4.80 -14.25
N THR A 18 -5.28 4.88 -15.02
CA THR A 18 -6.46 5.65 -14.62
C THR A 18 -7.22 5.00 -13.45
N ARG A 19 -6.88 3.74 -13.09
CA ARG A 19 -7.54 2.96 -12.03
C ARG A 19 -6.51 2.45 -11.01
N GLN A 20 -6.80 2.64 -9.72
CA GLN A 20 -5.88 2.31 -8.62
C GLN A 20 -5.48 0.83 -8.55
N TYR A 21 -6.39 -0.10 -8.86
CA TYR A 21 -6.17 -1.55 -8.74
C TYR A 21 -5.82 -2.25 -10.07
N ALA A 22 -5.54 -1.49 -11.13
CA ALA A 22 -5.22 -2.06 -12.44
C ALA A 22 -3.76 -2.55 -12.53
N TRP A 23 -3.27 -3.25 -11.50
CA TRP A 23 -1.89 -3.77 -11.44
C TRP A 23 -1.62 -4.78 -12.55
N VAL A 24 -2.65 -5.50 -13.00
CA VAL A 24 -2.59 -6.50 -14.07
C VAL A 24 -1.88 -5.99 -15.33
N ASP A 25 -2.07 -4.72 -15.69
CA ASP A 25 -1.46 -4.11 -16.87
C ASP A 25 0.05 -3.80 -16.69
N TYR A 26 0.59 -4.00 -15.48
CA TYR A 26 1.93 -3.58 -15.06
C TYR A 26 2.74 -4.69 -14.39
N VAL A 27 2.18 -5.89 -14.27
CA VAL A 27 2.87 -7.08 -13.77
C VAL A 27 3.23 -8.00 -14.93
N PRO A 28 4.40 -8.67 -14.89
CA PRO A 28 4.79 -9.60 -15.94
C PRO A 28 3.92 -10.85 -15.92
N GLU A 29 3.77 -11.48 -17.08
CA GLU A 29 3.18 -12.82 -17.21
C GLU A 29 4.28 -13.90 -17.21
N ASP A 30 3.98 -15.07 -16.67
CA ASP A 30 4.82 -16.26 -16.84
C ASP A 30 4.66 -16.90 -18.22
N GLU A 31 5.37 -18.01 -18.47
CA GLU A 31 5.29 -18.74 -19.75
C GLU A 31 3.91 -19.34 -20.04
N TYR A 32 3.00 -19.37 -19.06
CA TYR A 32 1.65 -19.89 -19.17
C TYR A 32 0.59 -18.77 -19.19
N GLY A 33 0.99 -17.50 -19.22
CA GLY A 33 0.09 -16.34 -19.21
C GLY A 33 -0.49 -16.00 -17.84
N ASN A 34 0.12 -16.48 -16.74
CA ASN A 34 -0.31 -16.10 -15.39
C ASN A 34 0.41 -14.83 -14.94
N PHE A 35 -0.33 -13.88 -14.37
CA PHE A 35 0.24 -12.69 -13.76
C PHE A 35 1.13 -13.04 -12.56
N GLN A 36 2.36 -12.55 -12.58
CA GLN A 36 3.31 -12.70 -11.50
C GLN A 36 3.15 -11.53 -10.53
N LEU A 37 2.52 -11.77 -9.37
CA LEU A 37 2.38 -10.75 -8.34
C LEU A 37 3.73 -10.40 -7.71
N PRO A 38 3.90 -9.17 -7.16
CA PRO A 38 5.10 -8.80 -6.42
C PRO A 38 5.41 -9.78 -5.30
N ARG A 39 6.69 -10.02 -5.02
CA ARG A 39 7.09 -10.98 -3.98
C ARG A 39 6.84 -10.49 -2.57
N HIS A 40 7.09 -9.22 -2.29
CA HIS A 40 7.04 -8.66 -0.94
C HIS A 40 5.87 -7.72 -0.80
N HIS A 41 5.11 -7.88 0.28
CA HIS A 41 3.96 -7.05 0.61
C HIS A 41 4.09 -6.53 2.05
N VAL A 42 3.76 -5.26 2.24
CA VAL A 42 3.52 -4.64 3.55
C VAL A 42 2.11 -4.08 3.55
N PHE A 43 1.37 -4.36 4.61
CA PHE A 43 0.03 -3.85 4.85
C PHE A 43 0.06 -3.03 6.14
N LEU A 44 -0.20 -1.72 6.01
CA LEU A 44 -0.28 -0.79 7.11
C LEU A 44 -1.75 -0.50 7.40
N TYR A 45 -2.21 -0.93 8.57
CA TYR A 45 -3.52 -0.62 9.11
C TYR A 45 -3.38 0.63 9.96
N LEU A 46 -3.93 1.73 9.47
CA LEU A 46 -3.64 3.08 9.91
C LEU A 46 -4.89 3.70 10.53
N ASN A 47 -4.72 4.33 11.69
CA ASN A 47 -5.72 5.18 12.31
C ASN A 47 -5.36 6.65 12.14
N TYR A 48 -6.34 7.49 11.89
CA TYR A 48 -6.17 8.94 11.93
C TYR A 48 -6.03 9.38 13.39
N GLY A 49 -4.88 9.97 13.70
CA GLY A 49 -4.47 10.33 15.06
C GLY A 49 -5.09 11.62 15.61
N GLY A 50 -5.80 12.39 14.77
CA GLY A 50 -6.46 13.62 15.18
C GLY A 50 -7.83 13.40 15.85
N ASP A 51 -8.17 14.28 16.79
CA ASP A 51 -9.48 14.35 17.44
C ASP A 51 -10.51 15.03 16.51
N GLY A 52 -10.90 14.36 15.43
CA GLY A 52 -11.96 14.84 14.54
C GLY A 52 -11.86 14.35 13.10
N THR A 53 -12.34 15.23 12.21
CA THR A 53 -12.35 15.03 10.76
C THR A 53 -10.99 15.40 10.16
N PRO A 54 -10.39 14.53 9.33
CA PRO A 54 -9.19 14.86 8.56
C PRO A 54 -9.37 16.16 7.76
N SER A 55 -8.38 17.05 7.85
CA SER A 55 -8.37 18.33 7.15
C SER A 55 -8.02 18.19 5.66
N ALA A 56 -8.36 19.21 4.88
CA ALA A 56 -7.96 19.26 3.47
C ALA A 56 -6.42 19.29 3.31
N ASP A 57 -5.72 19.98 4.21
CA ASP A 57 -4.27 20.08 4.20
C ASP A 57 -3.61 18.71 4.47
N GLU A 58 -4.13 17.92 5.41
CA GLU A 58 -3.64 16.55 5.68
C GLU A 58 -3.92 15.61 4.50
N ALA A 59 -5.08 15.74 3.86
CA ALA A 59 -5.40 14.99 2.65
C ALA A 59 -4.43 15.33 1.49
N GLU A 60 -4.12 16.62 1.29
CA GLU A 60 -3.15 17.07 0.30
C GLU A 60 -1.74 16.56 0.59
N ARG A 61 -1.34 16.52 1.87
CA ARG A 61 -0.05 15.96 2.29
C ARG A 61 0.05 14.46 2.02
N LEU A 62 -0.98 13.68 2.33
CA LEU A 62 -1.00 12.26 2.01
C LEU A 62 -0.93 12.03 0.49
N GLU A 63 -1.69 12.79 -0.30
CA GLU A 63 -1.62 12.74 -1.76
C GLU A 63 -0.20 13.06 -2.25
N THR A 64 0.43 14.09 -1.70
CA THR A 64 1.78 14.54 -2.06
C THR A 64 2.85 13.50 -1.71
N ALA A 65 2.70 12.82 -0.57
CA ALA A 65 3.58 11.72 -0.17
C ALA A 65 3.48 10.54 -1.16
N LEU A 66 2.25 10.12 -1.50
CA LEU A 66 2.02 9.06 -2.48
C LEU A 66 2.53 9.45 -3.88
N ARG A 67 2.38 10.70 -4.28
CA ARG A 67 2.93 11.24 -5.54
C ARG A 67 4.46 11.29 -5.54
N SER A 68 5.09 11.41 -4.38
CA SER A 68 6.55 11.31 -4.26
C SER A 68 6.99 9.87 -4.51
N LEU A 69 6.26 8.88 -3.98
CA LEU A 69 6.49 7.46 -4.28
C LEU A 69 6.27 7.12 -5.77
N GLU A 70 5.25 7.70 -6.41
CA GLU A 70 5.00 7.54 -7.87
C GLU A 70 6.16 8.06 -8.75
N ARG A 71 6.98 8.99 -8.23
CA ARG A 71 8.19 9.48 -8.92
C ARG A 71 9.42 8.67 -8.54
N ALA A 72 9.53 8.30 -7.27
CA ALA A 72 10.61 7.48 -6.74
C ALA A 72 10.68 6.12 -7.42
N TYR A 73 9.53 5.50 -7.68
CA TYR A 73 9.47 4.12 -8.14
C TYR A 73 8.63 3.97 -9.40
N GLN A 74 9.12 3.17 -10.34
CA GLN A 74 8.31 2.72 -11.46
C GLN A 74 7.09 1.96 -10.96
N TRP A 75 5.94 2.21 -11.57
CA TRP A 75 4.72 1.46 -11.33
C TRP A 75 4.82 0.05 -11.96
N SER A 76 5.51 -0.85 -11.27
CA SER A 76 5.78 -2.24 -11.68
C SER A 76 6.25 -3.08 -10.49
N ASN A 77 6.36 -4.41 -10.63
CA ASN A 77 6.93 -5.25 -9.58
C ASN A 77 8.36 -4.88 -9.19
N GLN A 78 9.19 -4.44 -10.15
CA GLN A 78 10.59 -4.09 -9.90
C GLN A 78 10.75 -2.74 -9.18
N GLY A 79 9.78 -1.83 -9.38
CA GLY A 79 9.64 -0.61 -8.60
C GLY A 79 8.69 -0.85 -7.43
N LEU A 80 7.59 -0.10 -7.39
CA LEU A 80 6.61 -0.15 -6.32
C LEU A 80 5.19 -0.10 -6.90
N LEU A 81 4.34 -0.99 -6.41
CA LEU A 81 2.89 -0.94 -6.58
C LEU A 81 2.26 -0.69 -5.21
N PHE A 82 1.26 0.19 -5.14
CA PHE A 82 0.56 0.44 -3.89
C PHE A 82 -0.92 0.71 -4.09
N SER A 83 -1.71 0.52 -3.03
CA SER A 83 -3.12 0.85 -2.99
C SER A 83 -3.51 1.37 -1.63
N LEU A 84 -4.47 2.29 -1.62
CA LEU A 84 -5.01 2.92 -0.43
C LEU A 84 -6.52 2.62 -0.35
N GLY A 85 -6.96 1.99 0.72
CA GLY A 85 -8.35 1.74 1.03
C GLY A 85 -8.80 2.51 2.27
N TYR A 86 -10.05 2.96 2.28
CA TYR A 86 -10.67 3.61 3.43
C TYR A 86 -11.79 2.71 3.95
N SER A 87 -11.85 2.51 5.26
CA SER A 87 -12.89 1.74 5.91
C SER A 87 -14.11 2.61 6.23
N PRO A 88 -15.25 2.02 6.64
CA PRO A 88 -16.40 2.78 7.14
C PRO A 88 -16.03 3.73 8.28
N SER A 89 -15.14 3.32 9.20
CA SER A 89 -14.69 4.11 10.36
C SER A 89 -14.14 5.47 9.96
N TYR A 90 -13.40 5.56 8.84
CA TYR A 90 -12.90 6.83 8.33
C TYR A 90 -14.03 7.79 7.93
N PHE A 91 -15.07 7.27 7.28
CA PHE A 91 -16.20 8.09 6.81
C PHE A 91 -17.15 8.49 7.95
N GLU A 92 -17.23 7.71 9.03
CA GLU A 92 -17.99 8.05 10.23
C GLU A 92 -17.47 9.32 10.94
N ARG A 93 -16.23 9.75 10.64
CA ARG A 93 -15.65 11.01 11.14
C ARG A 93 -16.21 12.26 10.47
N PHE A 94 -17.00 12.12 9.41
CA PHE A 94 -17.60 13.23 8.68
C PHE A 94 -19.09 13.34 9.01
N ASP A 95 -19.58 14.56 9.25
CA ASP A 95 -21.02 14.81 9.44
C ASP A 95 -21.84 14.54 8.18
N GLN A 96 -21.20 14.51 7.01
CA GLN A 96 -21.84 14.30 5.73
C GLN A 96 -22.10 12.82 5.48
N SER A 97 -23.36 12.46 5.23
CA SER A 97 -23.72 11.11 4.81
C SER A 97 -23.14 10.75 3.44
N LEU A 98 -22.80 9.47 3.27
CA LEU A 98 -22.39 8.92 1.98
C LEU A 98 -23.48 9.08 0.91
N PRO A 99 -23.10 9.20 -0.39
CA PRO A 99 -24.06 9.13 -1.49
C PRO A 99 -24.85 7.82 -1.44
N SER A 100 -26.14 7.85 -1.80
CA SER A 100 -26.99 6.66 -1.80
C SER A 100 -26.56 5.55 -2.77
N SER A 101 -25.63 5.84 -3.68
CA SER A 101 -25.02 4.88 -4.59
C SER A 101 -23.83 4.11 -3.97
N VAL A 102 -23.42 4.47 -2.75
CA VAL A 102 -22.29 3.89 -2.05
C VAL A 102 -22.80 3.22 -0.77
N ASP A 103 -22.52 1.93 -0.64
CA ASP A 103 -22.73 1.16 0.59
C ASP A 103 -21.36 0.77 1.16
N LEU A 104 -21.12 1.09 2.43
CA LEU A 104 -19.88 0.80 3.17
C LEU A 104 -20.25 0.06 4.47
N PRO A 105 -20.61 -1.23 4.38
CA PRO A 105 -21.02 -1.98 5.55
C PRO A 105 -19.84 -2.21 6.50
N ALA A 106 -20.11 -2.14 7.81
CA ALA A 106 -19.15 -2.54 8.82
C ALA A 106 -18.72 -4.02 8.63
N PRO A 107 -17.46 -4.35 8.93
CA PRO A 107 -17.01 -5.73 8.90
C PRO A 107 -17.82 -6.57 9.89
N ARG A 108 -18.02 -7.85 9.56
CA ARG A 108 -18.77 -8.78 10.40
C ARG A 108 -18.24 -10.19 10.23
N ARG A 109 -18.32 -10.99 11.29
CA ARG A 109 -18.04 -12.42 11.21
C ARG A 109 -18.89 -13.10 10.11
N LEU A 110 -18.31 -14.08 9.43
CA LEU A 110 -19.00 -14.83 8.39
C LEU A 110 -19.93 -15.90 8.97
N SER A 111 -19.58 -16.43 10.15
CA SER A 111 -20.35 -17.44 10.85
C SER A 111 -20.40 -17.20 12.36
N ASP A 112 -21.38 -17.81 13.04
CA ASP A 112 -21.58 -17.61 14.48
C ASP A 112 -20.58 -18.33 15.39
N PHE A 113 -19.78 -19.24 14.84
CA PHE A 113 -18.76 -20.00 15.58
C PHE A 113 -17.36 -19.38 15.49
N GLU A 114 -17.18 -18.35 14.66
CA GLU A 114 -15.95 -17.59 14.57
C GLU A 114 -16.00 -16.39 15.52
N GLU A 115 -14.85 -16.09 16.13
CA GLU A 115 -14.62 -14.89 16.94
C GLU A 115 -13.41 -14.14 16.34
N PRO A 116 -13.55 -13.55 15.14
CA PRO A 116 -12.44 -12.83 14.52
C PRO A 116 -12.26 -11.46 15.18
N ASP A 117 -11.01 -11.04 15.34
CA ASP A 117 -10.69 -9.62 15.48
C ASP A 117 -10.90 -8.98 14.10
N LEU A 118 -11.82 -8.02 14.02
CA LEU A 118 -12.18 -7.37 12.76
C LEU A 118 -11.28 -6.15 12.53
N ASP A 119 -10.81 -6.01 11.29
CA ASP A 119 -10.04 -4.83 10.89
C ASP A 119 -11.00 -3.62 10.76
N GLU A 120 -10.93 -2.70 11.71
CA GLU A 120 -11.79 -1.49 11.80
C GLU A 120 -10.99 -0.19 11.67
N GLN A 121 -9.70 -0.27 11.33
CA GLN A 121 -8.83 0.89 11.18
C GLN A 121 -9.29 1.81 10.05
N ASP A 122 -9.00 3.10 10.14
CA ASP A 122 -9.46 4.12 9.20
C ASP A 122 -8.99 3.86 7.76
N VAL A 123 -7.71 3.47 7.60
CA VAL A 123 -7.04 3.39 6.30
C VAL A 123 -6.19 2.12 6.20
N LEU A 124 -6.21 1.47 5.04
CA LEU A 124 -5.28 0.40 4.68
C LEU A 124 -4.37 0.86 3.55
N LEU A 125 -3.06 0.97 3.81
CA LEU A 125 -2.04 1.16 2.77
C LEU A 125 -1.33 -0.17 2.50
N GLN A 126 -1.48 -0.68 1.28
CA GLN A 126 -0.71 -1.82 0.80
C GLN A 126 0.45 -1.32 -0.05
N LEU A 127 1.66 -1.81 0.25
CA LEU A 127 2.89 -1.59 -0.50
C LEU A 127 3.39 -2.94 -1.03
N ALA A 128 3.77 -3.01 -2.30
CA ALA A 128 4.18 -4.26 -2.95
C ALA A 128 5.35 -4.06 -3.93
N SER A 129 6.36 -4.93 -3.86
CA SER A 129 7.53 -4.95 -4.74
C SER A 129 8.19 -6.32 -4.77
N ASP A 130 8.97 -6.62 -5.80
CA ASP A 130 9.89 -7.75 -5.83
C ASP A 130 11.12 -7.52 -4.94
N SER A 131 11.33 -6.30 -4.45
CA SER A 131 12.38 -5.95 -3.50
C SER A 131 11.82 -5.67 -2.10
N ALA A 132 12.31 -6.42 -1.11
CA ALA A 132 12.00 -6.16 0.30
C ALA A 132 12.49 -4.77 0.76
N GLU A 133 13.64 -4.33 0.24
CA GLU A 133 14.20 -3.02 0.57
C GLU A 133 13.32 -1.88 0.06
N VAL A 134 12.67 -2.05 -1.10
CA VAL A 134 11.77 -1.05 -1.68
C VAL A 134 10.51 -0.87 -0.83
N VAL A 135 9.86 -1.95 -0.41
CA VAL A 135 8.64 -1.82 0.44
C VAL A 135 8.96 -1.21 1.81
N LEU A 136 10.13 -1.52 2.38
CA LEU A 136 10.57 -0.93 3.65
C LEU A 136 10.94 0.56 3.50
N ALA A 137 11.65 0.92 2.44
CA ALA A 137 12.00 2.31 2.16
C ALA A 137 10.75 3.16 1.90
N ALA A 138 9.79 2.64 1.14
CA ALA A 138 8.52 3.31 0.86
C ALA A 138 7.67 3.50 2.13
N GLU A 139 7.60 2.48 3.00
CA GLU A 139 6.95 2.57 4.31
C GLU A 139 7.58 3.66 5.18
N GLU A 140 8.91 3.65 5.32
CA GLU A 140 9.59 4.64 6.14
C GLU A 140 9.44 6.06 5.58
N ALA A 141 9.46 6.21 4.25
CA ALA A 141 9.30 7.51 3.60
C ALA A 141 7.88 8.07 3.77
N VAL A 142 6.83 7.27 3.55
CA VAL A 142 5.44 7.75 3.67
C VAL A 142 5.06 8.09 5.11
N LEU A 143 5.72 7.46 6.10
CA LEU A 143 5.56 7.71 7.53
C LEU A 143 6.54 8.76 8.08
N GLY A 144 7.34 9.42 7.22
CA GLY A 144 8.23 10.51 7.63
C GLY A 144 9.48 10.08 8.41
N ALA A 145 9.82 8.78 8.42
CA ALA A 145 11.07 8.27 8.97
C ALA A 145 12.26 8.47 8.01
N ARG A 146 11.99 8.76 6.73
CA ARG A 146 12.99 9.13 5.71
C ARG A 146 12.47 10.25 4.83
N ASP A 147 13.36 11.18 4.50
CA ASP A 147 13.05 12.31 3.60
C ASP A 147 13.26 11.96 2.11
N GLU A 148 13.77 10.77 1.79
CA GLU A 148 14.08 10.34 0.43
C GLU A 148 13.66 8.87 0.20
N ALA A 149 13.14 8.59 -0.99
CA ALA A 149 12.88 7.24 -1.49
C ALA A 149 13.47 7.08 -2.91
N ASN A 150 14.33 6.08 -3.11
CA ASN A 150 14.99 5.81 -4.39
C ASN A 150 15.60 7.05 -5.07
N THR A 151 16.43 7.83 -4.36
CA THR A 151 17.06 9.06 -4.86
C THR A 151 16.11 10.22 -5.15
N VAL A 152 14.83 10.08 -4.79
CA VAL A 152 13.81 11.11 -4.95
C VAL A 152 13.38 11.62 -3.58
N GLU A 153 13.51 12.93 -3.39
CA GLU A 153 13.04 13.64 -2.18
C GLU A 153 11.52 13.50 -2.01
N MET A 154 11.09 13.28 -0.78
CA MET A 154 9.70 13.29 -0.36
C MET A 154 9.23 14.72 -0.17
N GLU A 155 8.20 15.13 -0.90
CA GLU A 155 7.64 16.50 -0.78
C GLU A 155 6.70 16.65 0.43
N ALA A 156 6.21 15.53 0.97
CA ALA A 156 5.41 15.44 2.18
C ALA A 156 5.44 14.02 2.73
N ASP A 157 5.01 13.87 3.99
CA ASP A 157 4.75 12.61 4.67
C ASP A 157 3.41 12.70 5.43
N ALA A 158 2.95 11.55 5.95
CA ALA A 158 1.70 11.43 6.71
C ALA A 158 1.90 10.96 8.16
N GLY A 159 3.15 10.90 8.65
CA GLY A 159 3.49 10.23 9.91
C GLY A 159 3.00 10.96 11.16
N ASP A 160 2.66 12.25 11.05
CA ASP A 160 2.16 13.07 12.16
C ASP A 160 0.64 12.97 12.36
N PHE A 161 -0.12 12.53 11.35
CA PHE A 161 -1.58 12.39 11.44
C PHE A 161 -2.10 10.98 11.13
N LEU A 162 -1.30 10.07 10.56
CA LEU A 162 -1.63 8.64 10.44
C LEU A 162 -0.72 7.83 11.34
N THR A 163 -1.32 7.04 12.24
CA THR A 163 -0.60 6.15 13.14
C THR A 163 -0.80 4.71 12.70
N VAL A 164 0.29 3.93 12.67
CA VAL A 164 0.24 2.48 12.43
C VAL A 164 -0.33 1.79 13.67
N ASP A 165 -1.54 1.25 13.54
CA ASP A 165 -2.18 0.42 14.56
C ASP A 165 -1.70 -1.03 14.44
N GLU A 166 -1.68 -1.55 13.22
CA GLU A 166 -1.15 -2.87 12.92
C GLU A 166 -0.33 -2.88 11.61
N ARG A 167 0.73 -3.68 11.61
CA ARG A 167 1.58 -3.91 10.44
C ARG A 167 1.64 -5.40 10.12
N ARG A 168 1.12 -5.78 8.95
CA ARG A 168 1.18 -7.16 8.45
C ARG A 168 2.11 -7.25 7.24
N THR A 169 2.73 -8.41 7.04
CA THR A 169 3.60 -8.66 5.88
C THR A 169 3.14 -9.89 5.10
N GLY A 170 3.37 -9.86 3.79
CA GLY A 170 3.11 -10.97 2.90
C GLY A 170 4.32 -11.30 2.05
N PHE A 171 4.50 -12.57 1.73
CA PHE A 171 5.51 -13.02 0.80
C PHE A 171 4.94 -14.03 -0.20
N ILE A 172 5.12 -13.75 -1.49
CA ILE A 172 4.73 -14.63 -2.59
C ILE A 172 6.01 -15.22 -3.19
N SER A 173 6.09 -16.55 -3.19
CA SER A 173 7.11 -17.29 -3.94
C SER A 173 6.46 -18.51 -4.59
N GLY A 174 7.17 -19.15 -5.54
CA GLY A 174 6.70 -20.36 -6.24
C GLY A 174 6.49 -21.60 -5.35
N GLY A 175 6.44 -21.43 -4.02
CA GLY A 175 6.44 -22.49 -3.03
C GLY A 175 7.80 -23.18 -2.89
N MET A 176 7.98 -23.94 -1.81
CA MET A 176 9.02 -24.97 -1.81
C MET A 176 8.54 -26.12 -2.70
N PRO A 177 9.40 -26.70 -3.56
CA PRO A 177 9.08 -27.97 -4.22
C PRO A 177 8.66 -28.99 -3.17
N ALA A 178 7.63 -29.79 -3.46
CA ALA A 178 7.13 -30.83 -2.55
C ALA A 178 8.24 -31.78 -2.06
N GLU A 179 9.30 -31.95 -2.85
CA GLU A 179 10.50 -32.72 -2.52
C GLU A 179 11.30 -32.20 -1.31
N LYS A 180 11.06 -30.98 -0.85
CA LYS A 180 11.71 -30.37 0.33
C LYS A 180 10.81 -30.32 1.57
N ALA A 181 9.56 -30.78 1.47
CA ALA A 181 8.69 -30.98 2.61
C ALA A 181 8.92 -32.37 3.21
N THR A 182 10.06 -32.57 3.89
CA THR A 182 10.35 -33.80 4.66
C THR A 182 11.15 -33.47 5.91
#